data_AF-A0A914WHD4-F1
#
_entry.id   AF-A0A914WHD4-F1
#
_cell.length_a   1.000
_cell.length_b   1.000
_cell.length_c   1.000
_cell.angle_alpha   90.00
_cell.angle_beta   90.00
_cell.angle_gamma   90.00
#
_symmetry.space_group_name_H-M   'P 1'
#
loop_
_entity.id
_entity.type
_entity.pdbx_description
1 polymer ?
#
loop_
_entity_poly.entity_id
_entity_poly.type
_entity_poly.pdbx_seq_one_letter_code
_entity_poly.pdbx_strand_id
1 'polypeptide(L)'
;MDELKQKAIKRHYANLVKCMNPLYVMDHLAHLLSLEDMELIRDSSSRPDKNRALLTMLFRQGEELKPFECFVEALKKTNQNHGNLAKDIIETYEHENGGVLADVPRTSLPAGEKTEHGLQM
;
A
#
# COMPACT_ATOMS: atom_id res chain seq x y z
N MET A 1 10.80 -2.67 10.82
CA MET A 1 9.76 -1.79 10.25
C MET A 1 9.31 -0.80 11.32
N ASP A 2 9.36 0.50 11.04
CA ASP A 2 8.89 1.54 11.98
C ASP A 2 7.37 1.50 12.25
N GLU A 3 6.95 2.19 13.31
CA GLU A 3 5.57 2.17 13.80
C GLU A 3 4.56 2.80 12.82
N LEU A 4 4.96 3.84 12.07
CA LEU A 4 4.09 4.53 11.11
C LEU A 4 3.82 3.64 9.89
N LYS A 5 4.87 2.99 9.38
CA LYS A 5 4.76 2.00 8.29
C LYS A 5 3.88 0.83 8.69
N GLN A 6 4.08 0.30 9.91
CA GLN A 6 3.21 -0.76 10.44
C GLN A 6 1.76 -0.29 10.57
N LYS A 7 1.52 0.92 11.06
CA LYS A 7 0.17 1.49 11.22
C LYS A 7 -0.52 1.66 9.87
N ALA A 8 0.20 2.09 8.84
CA ALA A 8 -0.31 2.22 7.48
C ALA A 8 -0.78 0.86 6.92
N ILE A 9 0.03 -0.20 7.07
CA ILE A 9 -0.36 -1.56 6.65
C ILE A 9 -1.54 -2.07 7.48
N LYS A 10 -1.52 -1.87 8.81
CA LYS A 10 -2.59 -2.31 9.72
C LYS A 10 -3.95 -1.68 9.38
N ARG A 11 -3.99 -0.43 8.91
CA ARG A 11 -5.22 0.25 8.48
C ARG A 11 -5.91 -0.46 7.32
N HIS A 12 -5.13 -1.11 6.45
CA HIS A 12 -5.61 -1.84 5.27
C HIS A 12 -5.62 -3.36 5.44
N TYR A 13 -5.37 -3.85 6.66
CA TYR A 13 -5.12 -5.26 6.95
C TYR A 13 -6.26 -6.18 6.51
N ALA A 14 -7.51 -5.79 6.76
CA ALA A 14 -8.68 -6.59 6.39
C ALA A 14 -8.76 -6.83 4.87
N ASN A 15 -8.45 -5.81 4.08
CA ASN A 15 -8.45 -5.89 2.62
C ASN A 15 -7.27 -6.72 2.10
N LEU A 16 -6.09 -6.53 2.69
CA LEU A 16 -4.90 -7.32 2.37
C LEU A 16 -5.15 -8.82 2.62
N VAL A 17 -5.70 -9.18 3.77
CA VAL A 17 -5.99 -10.59 4.12
C VAL A 17 -7.04 -11.19 3.18
N LYS A 18 -8.04 -10.42 2.75
CA LYS A 18 -9.12 -10.93 1.90
C LYS A 18 -8.72 -11.09 0.43
N CYS A 19 -8.00 -10.12 -0.13
CA CYS A 19 -7.83 -9.96 -1.56
C CYS A 19 -6.46 -10.37 -2.10
N MET A 20 -5.41 -10.31 -1.28
CA MET A 20 -4.04 -10.60 -1.74
C MET A 20 -3.86 -12.08 -2.07
N ASN A 21 -3.12 -12.37 -3.14
CA ASN A 21 -2.52 -13.68 -3.38
C ASN A 21 -1.12 -13.73 -2.75
N PRO A 22 -0.95 -14.44 -1.61
CA PRO A 22 0.27 -14.39 -0.83
C PRO A 22 1.46 -15.02 -1.54
N LEU A 23 1.25 -16.03 -2.40
CA LEU A 23 2.35 -16.74 -3.03
C LEU A 23 3.07 -15.87 -4.07
N TYR A 24 2.33 -15.14 -4.90
CA TYR A 24 2.92 -14.20 -5.86
C TYR A 24 3.65 -13.07 -5.15
N VAL A 25 3.07 -12.51 -4.08
CA VAL A 25 3.72 -11.44 -3.32
C VAL A 25 4.96 -11.96 -2.59
N MET A 26 4.88 -13.17 -2.01
CA MET A 26 5.99 -13.82 -1.31
C MET A 26 7.19 -14.07 -2.20
N ASP A 27 7.01 -14.48 -3.47
CA ASP A 27 8.14 -14.70 -4.39
C ASP A 27 8.96 -13.42 -4.61
N HIS A 28 8.32 -12.25 -4.59
CA HIS A 28 9.00 -10.96 -4.66
C HIS A 28 9.65 -10.52 -3.35
N LEU A 29 9.25 -11.14 -2.22
CA LEU A 29 9.77 -10.87 -0.88
C LEU A 29 10.70 -11.98 -0.38
N ALA A 30 11.02 -12.98 -1.20
CA ALA A 30 11.82 -14.13 -0.81
C ALA A 30 13.22 -13.76 -0.27
N HIS A 31 13.76 -12.61 -0.68
CA HIS A 31 15.02 -12.09 -0.16
C HIS A 31 14.93 -11.51 1.26
N LEU A 32 13.72 -11.26 1.76
CA LEU A 32 13.42 -10.77 3.11
C LEU A 32 12.96 -11.89 4.06
N LEU A 33 12.69 -13.08 3.53
CA LEU A 33 12.10 -14.18 4.28
C LEU A 33 13.11 -15.32 4.36
N SER A 34 13.19 -15.98 5.51
CA SER A 34 13.95 -17.23 5.59
C SER A 34 13.22 -18.34 4.83
N LEU A 35 13.95 -19.42 4.51
CA LEU A 35 13.34 -20.60 3.91
C LEU A 35 12.19 -21.15 4.78
N GLU A 36 12.40 -21.20 6.10
CA GLU A 36 11.42 -21.65 7.08
C GLU A 36 10.16 -20.75 7.07
N ASP A 37 10.33 -19.43 6.99
CA ASP A 37 9.18 -18.51 6.88
C ASP A 37 8.36 -18.79 5.62
N MET A 38 9.03 -19.02 4.49
CA MET A 38 8.36 -19.32 3.22
C MET A 38 7.64 -20.66 3.25
N GLU A 39 8.22 -21.68 3.87
CA GLU A 39 7.57 -22.99 4.07
C GLU A 39 6.33 -22.86 4.95
N LEU A 40 6.42 -22.15 6.08
CA LEU A 40 5.29 -21.91 6.97
C LEU A 40 4.13 -21.17 6.27
N ILE A 41 4.45 -20.20 5.42
CA ILE A 41 3.44 -19.51 4.60
C ILE A 41 2.85 -20.47 3.56
N ARG A 42 3.64 -21.33 2.92
CA ARG A 42 3.14 -22.29 1.93
C ARG A 42 2.22 -23.34 2.56
N ASP A 43 2.54 -23.80 3.76
CA ASP A 43 1.85 -24.86 4.48
C ASP A 43 0.58 -24.40 5.21
N SER A 44 0.37 -23.09 5.34
CA SER A 44 -0.85 -22.56 5.95
C SER A 44 -2.12 -22.96 5.19
N SER A 45 -3.20 -23.27 5.93
CA SER A 45 -4.40 -23.96 5.44
C SER A 45 -5.26 -23.20 4.43
N SER A 46 -5.26 -21.86 4.48
CA SER A 46 -6.15 -21.05 3.64
C SER A 46 -5.45 -19.78 3.16
N ARG A 47 -5.92 -19.19 2.05
CA ARG A 47 -5.37 -17.92 1.52
C ARG A 47 -5.35 -16.80 2.59
N PRO A 48 -6.41 -16.60 3.39
CA PRO A 48 -6.36 -15.66 4.52
C PRO A 48 -5.28 -15.99 5.56
N ASP A 49 -5.07 -17.26 5.90
CA ASP A 49 -4.02 -17.66 6.84
C ASP A 49 -2.63 -17.37 6.28
N LYS A 50 -2.40 -17.69 5.01
CA LYS A 50 -1.17 -17.36 4.27
C LYS A 50 -0.89 -15.86 4.26
N ASN A 51 -1.91 -15.04 4.01
CA ASN A 51 -1.80 -13.58 4.04
C ASN A 51 -1.46 -13.06 5.45
N ARG A 52 -2.11 -13.61 6.49
CA ARG A 52 -1.79 -13.27 7.88
C ARG A 52 -0.33 -13.61 8.22
N ALA A 53 0.11 -14.82 7.87
CA ALA A 53 1.47 -15.27 8.11
C ALA A 53 2.50 -14.36 7.40
N LEU A 54 2.29 -14.07 6.11
CA LEU A 54 3.16 -13.17 5.35
C LEU A 54 3.27 -11.77 6.00
N LEU A 55 2.14 -11.18 6.40
CA LEU A 55 2.12 -9.87 7.06
C LEU A 55 2.80 -9.90 8.44
N THR A 56 2.61 -10.97 9.21
CA THR A 56 3.30 -11.16 10.49
C THR A 56 4.82 -11.24 10.29
N MET A 57 5.29 -11.99 9.30
CA MET A 57 6.73 -12.10 9.02
C MET A 57 7.30 -10.76 8.52
N LEU A 58 6.54 -10.03 7.71
CA LEU A 58 6.92 -8.70 7.23
C LEU A 58 7.13 -7.70 8.39
N PHE A 59 6.24 -7.72 9.39
CA PHE A 59 6.36 -6.83 10.56
C PHE A 59 7.54 -7.16 11.47
N ARG A 60 8.05 -8.40 11.42
CA ARG A 60 9.23 -8.83 12.18
C ARG A 60 10.55 -8.38 11.53
N GLN A 61 10.52 -8.00 10.26
CA GLN A 61 11.72 -7.57 9.54
C GLN A 61 12.24 -6.23 10.06
N GLY A 62 13.57 -6.13 10.14
CA GLY A 62 14.28 -4.90 10.48
C GLY A 62 14.08 -3.79 9.45
N GLU A 63 14.23 -2.54 9.87
CA GLU A 63 14.08 -1.37 8.99
C GLU A 63 15.18 -1.28 7.92
N GLU A 64 16.36 -1.82 8.23
CA GLU A 64 17.52 -1.88 7.36
C GLU A 64 17.25 -2.64 6.04
N LEU A 65 16.30 -3.58 6.06
CA LEU A 65 15.91 -4.35 4.89
C LEU A 65 14.79 -3.68 4.07
N LYS A 66 14.28 -2.52 4.52
CA LYS A 66 13.19 -1.76 3.86
C LYS A 66 11.96 -2.63 3.50
N PRO A 67 11.42 -3.40 4.46
CA PRO A 67 10.35 -4.38 4.19
C PRO A 67 9.06 -3.72 3.67
N PHE A 68 8.77 -2.49 4.09
CA PHE A 68 7.58 -1.77 3.64
C PHE A 68 7.66 -1.42 2.15
N GLU A 69 8.78 -0.86 1.72
CA GLU A 69 9.03 -0.47 0.34
C GLU A 69 8.99 -1.69 -0.58
N CYS A 70 9.67 -2.77 -0.19
CA CYS A 70 9.65 -4.02 -0.91
C CYS A 70 8.24 -4.61 -1.01
N PHE A 71 7.45 -4.55 0.07
CA PHE A 71 6.06 -5.01 0.08
C PHE A 71 5.17 -4.19 -0.87
N VAL A 72 5.26 -2.86 -0.80
CA VAL A 72 4.52 -1.95 -1.68
C VAL A 72 4.91 -2.17 -3.15
N GLU A 73 6.20 -2.36 -3.42
CA GLU A 73 6.69 -2.68 -4.76
C GLU A 73 6.19 -4.05 -5.24
N ALA A 74 6.19 -5.06 -4.37
CA ALA A 74 5.65 -6.39 -4.68
C ALA A 74 4.16 -6.33 -5.04
N LEU A 75 3.35 -5.56 -4.29
CA LEU A 75 1.93 -5.35 -4.61
C LEU A 75 1.74 -4.70 -5.99
N LYS A 76 2.59 -3.74 -6.36
CA LYS A 76 2.57 -3.09 -7.68
C LYS A 76 2.96 -4.07 -8.79
N LYS A 77 4.07 -4.80 -8.63
CA LYS A 77 4.61 -5.73 -9.65
C LYS A 77 3.70 -6.92 -9.91
N THR A 78 3.07 -7.46 -8.87
CA THR A 78 2.18 -8.63 -8.97
C THR A 78 0.76 -8.27 -9.43
N ASN A 79 0.50 -6.98 -9.68
CA ASN A 79 -0.83 -6.44 -9.96
C ASN A 79 -1.89 -6.86 -8.93
N GLN A 80 -1.47 -7.19 -7.69
CA GLN A 80 -2.35 -7.48 -6.56
C GLN A 80 -2.90 -6.19 -5.93
N ASN A 81 -2.93 -5.11 -6.72
CA ASN A 81 -3.36 -3.78 -6.36
C ASN A 81 -4.89 -3.65 -6.51
N HIS A 82 -5.64 -4.57 -5.90
CA HIS A 82 -7.10 -4.57 -5.95
C HIS A 82 -7.65 -3.25 -5.40
N GLY A 83 -7.99 -2.31 -6.28
CA GLY A 83 -8.51 -1.00 -5.90
C GLY A 83 -7.47 0.00 -5.39
N ASN A 84 -6.23 -0.01 -5.91
CA ASN A 84 -5.17 0.92 -5.51
C ASN A 84 -4.62 0.75 -4.08
N LEU A 85 -4.81 -0.42 -3.45
CA LEU A 85 -4.21 -0.82 -2.17
C LEU A 85 -2.76 -0.36 -1.93
N ALA A 86 -1.86 -0.52 -2.91
CA ALA A 86 -0.48 -0.09 -2.77
C ALA A 86 -0.35 1.44 -2.67
N LYS A 87 -1.18 2.18 -3.39
CA LYS A 87 -1.28 3.65 -3.31
C LYS A 87 -1.88 4.07 -1.98
N ASP A 88 -2.98 3.45 -1.56
CA ASP A 88 -3.69 3.78 -0.33
C ASP A 88 -2.81 3.56 0.92
N ILE A 89 -1.97 2.52 0.91
CA ILE A 89 -0.98 2.28 1.97
C ILE A 89 0.07 3.39 2.02
N ILE A 90 0.58 3.84 0.86
CA ILE A 90 1.55 4.95 0.79
C ILE A 90 0.90 6.25 1.29
N GLU A 91 -0.28 6.60 0.79
CA GLU A 91 -1.00 7.82 1.20
C GLU A 91 -1.30 7.81 2.70
N THR A 92 -1.64 6.64 3.25
CA THR A 92 -1.84 6.48 4.70
C THR A 92 -0.52 6.73 5.45
N TYR A 93 0.58 6.16 4.99
CA TYR A 93 1.88 6.39 5.60
C TYR A 93 2.28 7.87 5.55
N GLU A 94 2.13 8.54 4.41
CA GLU A 94 2.44 9.96 4.25
C GLU A 94 1.59 10.86 5.16
N HIS A 95 0.30 10.54 5.30
CA HIS A 95 -0.60 11.24 6.20
C HIS A 95 -0.20 11.05 7.68
N GLU A 96 0.17 9.83 8.08
CA GLU A 96 0.61 9.53 9.45
C GLU A 96 2.01 10.07 9.76
N ASN A 97 2.88 10.21 8.76
CA ASN A 97 4.23 10.78 8.87
C ASN A 97 4.24 12.32 8.87
N GLY A 98 3.08 12.97 9.02
CA GLY A 98 2.98 14.43 9.15
C GLY A 98 2.92 15.19 7.82
N GLY A 99 2.48 14.55 6.74
CA GLY A 99 2.02 15.22 5.52
C GLY A 99 2.99 16.27 5.00
N VAL A 100 4.11 15.84 4.42
CA VAL A 100 4.74 16.65 3.37
C VAL A 100 3.82 16.52 2.16
N LEU A 101 2.72 17.29 2.18
CA LEU A 101 2.11 17.76 0.95
C LEU A 101 3.24 18.49 0.23
N ALA A 102 3.92 17.76 -0.67
CA ALA A 102 4.45 18.40 -1.85
C ALA A 102 3.31 19.26 -2.37
N ASP A 103 3.55 20.56 -2.33
CA ASP A 103 2.75 21.64 -2.90
C ASP A 103 2.23 21.18 -4.26
N VAL A 104 1.06 20.54 -4.27
CA VAL A 104 0.30 20.33 -5.48
C VAL A 104 -0.32 21.70 -5.68
N PRO A 105 0.06 22.48 -6.70
CA PRO A 105 -0.65 23.70 -7.00
C PRO A 105 -2.08 23.26 -7.19
N ARG A 106 -2.96 23.67 -6.28
CA ARG A 106 -4.39 23.68 -6.55
C ARG A 106 -4.50 24.43 -7.86
N THR A 107 -4.71 23.71 -8.95
CA THR A 107 -5.19 24.30 -10.19
C THR A 107 -6.43 25.04 -9.77
N SER A 108 -6.30 26.36 -9.67
CA SER A 108 -7.41 27.28 -9.50
C SER A 108 -8.43 26.89 -10.57
N LEU A 109 -9.52 26.26 -10.14
CA LEU A 109 -10.74 26.35 -10.91
C LEU A 109 -11.02 27.86 -11.04
N PRO A 110 -11.06 28.44 -12.24
CA PRO A 110 -11.56 29.80 -12.35
C PRO A 110 -13.02 29.78 -11.88
N ALA A 111 -13.25 30.47 -10.77
CA ALA A 111 -14.58 30.91 -10.37
C ALA A 111 -15.20 31.65 -11.55
N GLY A 112 -16.42 31.28 -11.91
CA GLY A 112 -17.08 31.82 -13.08
C GLY A 112 -17.30 33.32 -12.99
N GLU A 113 -17.31 33.96 -14.16
CA GLU A 113 -18.06 35.19 -14.35
C GLU A 113 -19.01 35.04 -15.53
N LYS A 114 -20.23 35.46 -15.25
CA LYS A 114 -21.39 35.46 -16.13
C LYS A 114 -21.25 36.59 -17.15
N THR A 115 -22.11 36.52 -18.15
CA THR A 115 -22.83 37.64 -18.82
C THR A 115 -22.44 37.85 -20.28
N GLU A 116 -23.17 37.16 -21.17
CA GLU A 116 -23.23 37.52 -22.58
C GLU A 116 -24.70 37.63 -22.99
N HIS A 117 -25.34 38.77 -22.70
CA HIS A 117 -26.49 39.23 -23.48
C HIS A 117 -26.60 40.75 -23.37
N GLY A 118 -26.25 41.43 -24.46
CA GLY A 118 -26.55 42.84 -24.65
C GLY A 118 -25.50 43.59 -25.45
N LEU A 119 -25.59 43.57 -26.78
CA LEU A 119 -25.25 44.76 -27.56
C LEU A 119 -26.21 44.89 -28.76
N GLN A 120 -26.81 46.07 -28.83
CA GLN A 120 -27.76 46.56 -29.81
C GLN A 120 -27.19 46.62 -31.23
N MET A 121 -28.07 46.39 -32.21
CA MET A 121 -28.15 47.21 -33.42
C MET A 121 -29.57 47.77 -33.54
#